data_AF-A0A6J7ITY7-F1
#
_entry.id   AF-A0A6J7ITY7-F1
#
_cell.length_a   1.000
_cell.length_b   1.000
_cell.length_c   1.000
_cell.angle_alpha   90.00
_cell.angle_beta   90.00
_cell.angle_gamma   90.00
#
_symmetry.space_group_name_H-M   'P 1'
#
loop_
_entity.id
_entity.type
_entity.pdbx_description
1 polymer ?
#
loop_
_entity_poly.entity_id
_entity_poly.type
_entity_poly.pdbx_seq_one_letter_code
_entity_poly.pdbx_strand_id
1 'polypeptide(L)'
;MRAVRAAIGIFFTLTFIFFTIPTSSAATVITLTEKPHRDLMGKFSDDSLAGLITPNGRLGQLVFAAPTGAKKWVIDTALIDDINAMSTPYKFGDGQTGTGTDLAKNWLAALRTVTRFGDVEVMPYANADAVFLKRFAPSELRFYCSAAQSKLELALERAILPCGENTGTSAQISINQSLVDSYTMIRKETLLLNTAVPAGSLDQFRMELAKVFAVGLSKSERSAISESARLALESTYRNLMVVPGKYRLTSEHEKVPVTLINNYLQPVTVDLDLFPLNSRIRISNIKNITIPAKSKIQITVPVTVIASGSVEVLAQFKNSKGVEFGKSSALSLNLSVISPRVTWFTTGSGILLLLGATAQSVRRIKKSRK
;
A
#
# COMPACT_ATOMS: atom_id res chain seq x y z
N MET A 1 26.17 -39.51 104.09
CA MET A 1 25.95 -38.08 103.74
C MET A 1 26.85 -37.71 102.57
N ARG A 2 26.28 -36.99 101.58
CA ARG A 2 26.92 -36.37 100.39
C ARG A 2 27.41 -37.36 99.31
N ALA A 3 27.18 -37.18 98.01
CA ALA A 3 26.24 -36.40 97.19
C ALA A 3 26.38 -37.00 95.77
N VAL A 4 25.30 -37.45 95.15
CA VAL A 4 25.32 -37.96 93.77
C VAL A 4 25.06 -36.78 92.82
N ARG A 5 26.02 -36.49 91.92
CA ARG A 5 25.86 -35.54 90.82
C ARG A 5 25.22 -36.26 89.63
N ALA A 6 24.02 -35.84 89.23
CA ALA A 6 23.40 -36.24 87.97
C ALA A 6 23.86 -35.31 86.84
N ALA A 7 24.36 -35.88 85.74
CA ALA A 7 24.61 -35.18 84.49
C ALA A 7 23.49 -35.56 83.50
N ILE A 8 22.74 -34.56 83.04
CA ILE A 8 21.69 -34.71 82.03
C ILE A 8 22.31 -34.35 80.67
N GLY A 9 22.44 -35.33 79.78
CA GLY A 9 22.80 -35.13 78.38
C GLY A 9 21.54 -35.01 77.53
N ILE A 10 21.33 -33.84 76.90
CA ILE A 10 20.24 -33.61 75.94
C ILE A 10 20.75 -33.98 74.55
N PHE A 11 20.15 -35.01 73.92
CA PHE A 11 20.43 -35.42 72.54
C PHE A 11 19.47 -34.67 71.61
N PHE A 12 19.98 -33.74 70.79
CA PHE A 12 19.20 -33.01 69.79
C PHE A 12 19.28 -33.78 68.46
N THR A 13 18.20 -34.46 68.07
CA THR A 13 18.09 -35.09 66.75
C THR A 13 17.67 -34.04 65.71
N LEU A 14 18.61 -33.61 64.85
CA LEU A 14 18.33 -32.76 63.69
C LEU A 14 17.68 -33.60 62.57
N THR A 15 16.37 -33.48 62.40
CA THR A 15 15.67 -33.94 61.19
C THR A 15 15.81 -32.89 60.07
N PHE A 16 16.63 -33.19 59.07
CA PHE A 16 16.70 -32.40 57.83
C PHE A 16 15.48 -32.69 56.95
N ILE A 17 14.56 -31.72 56.87
CA ILE A 17 13.47 -31.71 55.89
C ILE A 17 14.07 -31.26 54.55
N PHE A 18 14.27 -32.19 53.62
CA PHE A 18 14.63 -31.87 52.25
C PHE A 18 13.42 -31.26 51.52
N PHE A 19 13.33 -29.92 51.51
CA PHE A 19 12.49 -29.22 50.55
C PHE A 19 13.09 -29.40 49.15
N THR A 20 12.47 -30.24 48.32
CA THR A 20 12.74 -30.25 46.88
C THR A 20 12.25 -28.92 46.33
N ILE A 21 13.17 -27.99 46.10
CA ILE A 21 12.86 -26.74 45.39
C ILE A 21 12.48 -27.18 43.97
N PRO A 22 11.26 -26.88 43.47
CA PRO A 22 10.93 -27.17 42.08
C PRO A 22 11.92 -26.39 41.20
N THR A 23 12.78 -27.11 40.49
CA THR A 23 13.64 -26.50 39.48
C THR A 23 12.74 -26.05 38.34
N SER A 24 12.46 -24.75 38.27
CA SER A 24 11.81 -24.13 37.11
C SER A 24 12.72 -24.31 35.90
N SER A 25 12.36 -25.20 34.99
CA SER A 25 13.00 -25.28 33.67
C SER A 25 12.57 -24.06 32.88
N ALA A 26 13.51 -23.16 32.58
CA ALA A 26 13.24 -22.03 31.69
C ALA A 26 12.71 -22.57 30.35
N ALA A 27 11.45 -22.28 30.02
CA ALA A 27 10.88 -22.70 28.76
C ALA A 27 11.72 -22.13 27.61
N THR A 28 12.25 -22.99 26.74
CA THR A 28 13.01 -22.55 25.56
C THR A 28 12.07 -21.80 24.61
N VAL A 29 12.34 -20.51 24.41
CA VAL A 29 11.63 -19.65 23.45
C VAL A 29 12.45 -19.59 22.16
N ILE A 30 11.84 -19.96 21.04
CA ILE A 30 12.46 -19.84 19.71
C ILE A 30 11.89 -18.61 19.02
N THR A 31 12.78 -17.72 18.56
CA THR A 31 12.40 -16.50 17.86
C THR A 31 12.78 -16.60 16.38
N LEU A 32 11.79 -16.56 15.50
CA LEU A 32 11.96 -16.57 14.05
C LEU A 32 11.69 -15.17 13.50
N THR A 33 12.75 -14.44 13.22
CA THR A 33 12.69 -13.10 12.62
C THR A 33 13.93 -12.84 11.76
N GLU A 34 13.76 -12.01 10.74
CA GLU A 34 14.79 -11.52 9.84
C GLU A 34 14.30 -10.20 9.24
N LYS A 35 15.23 -9.35 8.80
CA LYS A 35 14.85 -8.13 8.06
C LYS A 35 14.08 -8.51 6.78
N PRO A 36 13.18 -7.66 6.29
CA PRO A 36 12.50 -7.90 5.01
C PRO A 36 13.50 -8.06 3.84
N HIS A 37 13.30 -9.09 3.02
CA HIS A 37 14.07 -9.33 1.79
C HIS A 37 13.33 -8.90 0.52
N ARG A 38 12.04 -8.58 0.65
CA ARG A 38 11.23 -7.98 -0.43
C ARG A 38 10.80 -6.55 -0.11
N ASP A 39 10.85 -5.72 -1.14
CA ASP A 39 10.28 -4.39 -1.11
C ASP A 39 8.74 -4.40 -1.07
N LEU A 40 8.11 -3.23 -0.98
CA LEU A 40 6.64 -3.13 -0.92
C LEU A 40 5.94 -3.44 -2.25
N MET A 41 6.70 -3.63 -3.33
CA MET A 41 6.22 -4.11 -4.63
C MET A 41 6.37 -5.63 -4.77
N GLY A 42 6.89 -6.32 -3.74
CA GLY A 42 7.09 -7.77 -3.73
C GLY A 42 8.36 -8.23 -4.43
N LYS A 43 9.30 -7.33 -4.75
CA LYS A 43 10.54 -7.63 -5.45
C LYS A 43 11.65 -7.96 -4.46
N PHE A 44 12.36 -9.08 -4.68
CA PHE A 44 13.52 -9.46 -3.87
C PHE A 44 14.74 -8.57 -4.15
N SER A 45 15.45 -8.18 -3.09
CA SER A 45 16.71 -7.43 -3.18
C SER A 45 17.91 -8.31 -3.53
N ASP A 46 17.93 -9.54 -3.01
CA ASP A 46 19.05 -10.47 -3.06
C ASP A 46 18.58 -11.90 -2.71
N ASP A 47 19.49 -12.89 -2.83
CA ASP A 47 19.23 -14.29 -2.49
C ASP A 47 19.72 -14.70 -1.09
N SER A 48 20.07 -13.74 -0.22
CA SER A 48 20.72 -14.07 1.06
C SER A 48 19.82 -14.89 1.99
N LEU A 49 18.50 -14.73 1.89
CA LEU A 49 17.52 -15.52 2.65
C LEU A 49 17.62 -17.02 2.35
N ALA A 50 17.97 -17.41 1.11
CA ALA A 50 18.15 -18.81 0.74
C ALA A 50 19.25 -19.49 1.57
N GLY A 51 20.35 -18.79 1.83
CA GLY A 51 21.43 -19.27 2.69
C GLY A 51 21.01 -19.44 4.15
N LEU A 52 20.16 -18.55 4.66
CA LEU A 52 19.71 -18.55 6.05
C LEU A 52 18.78 -19.73 6.38
N ILE A 53 17.99 -20.19 5.40
CA ILE A 53 17.02 -21.28 5.57
C ILE A 53 17.61 -22.67 5.22
N THR A 54 18.89 -22.75 4.84
CA THR A 54 19.60 -24.05 4.73
C THR A 54 19.64 -24.77 6.07
N PRO A 55 19.77 -26.11 6.14
CA PRO A 55 19.87 -26.84 7.42
C PRO A 55 20.93 -26.31 8.38
N ASN A 56 22.04 -25.77 7.86
CA ASN A 56 23.13 -25.18 8.64
C ASN A 56 23.03 -23.65 8.78
N GLY A 57 22.07 -23.03 8.10
CA GLY A 57 21.81 -21.60 8.17
C GLY A 57 21.13 -21.22 9.49
N ARG A 58 21.24 -19.94 9.87
CA ARG A 58 20.73 -19.42 11.13
C ARG A 58 19.25 -19.75 11.38
N LEU A 59 18.40 -19.60 10.35
CA LEU A 59 16.96 -19.88 10.46
C LEU A 59 16.64 -21.37 10.26
N GLY A 60 17.44 -22.09 9.47
CA GLY A 60 17.27 -23.52 9.30
C GLY A 60 17.62 -24.31 10.56
N GLN A 61 18.67 -23.95 11.30
CA GLN A 61 19.01 -24.60 12.57
C GLN A 61 17.87 -24.49 13.61
N LEU A 62 17.16 -23.36 13.64
CA LEU A 62 16.02 -23.14 14.54
C LEU A 62 14.79 -24.01 14.19
N VAL A 63 14.70 -24.49 12.95
CA VAL A 63 13.55 -25.27 12.46
C VAL A 63 13.89 -26.75 12.28
N PHE A 64 14.97 -27.07 11.57
CA PHE A 64 15.39 -28.45 11.31
C PHE A 64 16.05 -29.13 12.51
N ALA A 65 16.71 -28.36 13.38
CA ALA A 65 17.37 -28.84 14.59
C ALA A 65 16.75 -28.24 15.86
N ALA A 66 15.44 -27.93 15.81
CA ALA A 66 14.72 -27.33 16.94
C ALA A 66 14.91 -28.18 18.22
N PRO A 67 15.30 -27.57 19.35
CA PRO A 67 15.49 -28.28 20.61
C PRO A 67 14.24 -29.09 20.99
N THR A 68 14.44 -30.35 21.38
CA THR A 68 13.38 -31.18 21.96
C THR A 68 12.80 -30.48 23.19
N GLY A 69 11.51 -30.13 23.13
CA GLY A 69 10.82 -29.45 24.22
C GLY A 69 10.70 -27.92 24.08
N ALA A 70 11.00 -27.33 22.92
CA ALA A 70 10.65 -25.94 22.65
C ALA A 70 9.14 -25.73 22.79
N LYS A 71 8.71 -25.02 23.84
CA LYS A 71 7.30 -24.85 24.18
C LYS A 71 6.70 -23.59 23.57
N LYS A 72 7.52 -22.61 23.20
CA LYS A 72 7.07 -21.31 22.71
C LYS A 72 7.87 -20.84 21.50
N TRP A 73 7.15 -20.39 20.48
CA TRP A 73 7.65 -19.81 19.24
C TRP A 73 7.18 -18.36 19.15
N VAL A 74 8.08 -17.45 18.77
CA VAL A 74 7.73 -16.07 18.46
C VAL A 74 8.11 -15.82 17.00
N ILE A 75 7.12 -15.58 16.14
CA ILE A 75 7.31 -15.64 14.68
C ILE A 75 6.94 -14.30 14.04
N ASP A 76 7.87 -13.78 13.24
CA ASP A 76 7.63 -12.67 12.32
C ASP A 76 6.94 -13.17 11.04
N THR A 77 5.75 -12.65 10.78
CA THR A 77 4.95 -13.05 9.62
C THR A 77 5.54 -12.59 8.28
N ALA A 78 6.27 -11.47 8.24
CA ALA A 78 6.85 -11.00 6.98
C ALA A 78 7.99 -11.92 6.50
N LEU A 79 8.74 -12.52 7.43
CA LEU A 79 9.69 -13.58 7.12
C LEU A 79 9.00 -14.78 6.47
N ILE A 80 7.86 -15.22 7.03
CA ILE A 80 7.08 -16.33 6.46
C ILE A 80 6.56 -15.97 5.07
N ASP A 81 6.08 -14.74 4.87
CA ASP A 81 5.62 -14.26 3.56
C ASP A 81 6.76 -14.22 2.52
N ASP A 82 7.96 -13.82 2.91
CA ASP A 82 9.13 -13.81 2.02
C ASP A 82 9.57 -15.24 1.65
N ILE A 83 9.63 -16.17 2.61
CA ILE A 83 9.93 -17.59 2.34
C ILE A 83 8.81 -18.23 1.51
N ASN A 84 7.54 -17.91 1.77
CA ASN A 84 6.42 -18.40 0.97
C ASN A 84 6.51 -17.91 -0.48
N ALA A 85 6.93 -16.66 -0.72
CA ALA A 85 7.18 -16.16 -2.07
C ALA A 85 8.35 -16.88 -2.75
N MET A 86 9.39 -17.27 -2.00
CA MET A 86 10.48 -18.10 -2.53
C MET A 86 10.04 -19.51 -2.92
N SER A 87 8.92 -20.03 -2.40
CA SER A 87 8.43 -21.38 -2.72
C SER A 87 7.98 -21.57 -4.19
N THR A 88 7.91 -20.48 -4.94
CA THR A 88 7.73 -20.44 -6.39
C THR A 88 8.94 -19.76 -7.05
N PRO A 89 9.26 -20.04 -8.34
CA PRO A 89 10.39 -19.41 -9.01
C PRO A 89 10.36 -17.88 -8.89
N TYR A 90 11.43 -17.31 -8.36
CA TYR A 90 11.54 -15.87 -8.07
C TYR A 90 12.80 -15.27 -8.69
N LYS A 91 12.78 -13.93 -8.86
CA LYS A 91 13.85 -13.16 -9.50
C LYS A 91 14.14 -11.87 -8.75
N PHE A 92 15.35 -11.35 -8.96
CA PHE A 92 15.83 -10.11 -8.35
C PHE A 92 15.67 -8.89 -9.25
N GLY A 93 16.03 -7.74 -8.66
CA GLY A 93 16.58 -6.54 -9.30
C GLY A 93 16.76 -6.57 -10.81
N ASP A 94 17.74 -7.39 -11.17
CA ASP A 94 18.51 -7.47 -12.40
C ASP A 94 18.11 -8.67 -13.28
N GLY A 95 17.07 -9.41 -12.89
CA GLY A 95 16.56 -10.57 -13.63
C GLY A 95 17.28 -11.89 -13.32
N GLN A 96 18.29 -11.89 -12.44
CA GLN A 96 18.87 -13.12 -11.91
C GLN A 96 17.79 -13.94 -11.18
N THR A 97 17.85 -15.27 -11.33
CA THR A 97 16.88 -16.21 -10.74
C THR A 97 17.38 -16.66 -9.38
N GLY A 98 16.49 -16.68 -8.39
CA GLY A 98 16.82 -17.15 -7.06
C GLY A 98 16.92 -18.66 -6.96
N THR A 99 17.71 -19.14 -6.00
CA THR A 99 18.09 -20.56 -5.89
C THR A 99 17.33 -21.31 -4.79
N GLY A 100 16.62 -20.61 -3.91
CA GLY A 100 16.04 -21.15 -2.68
C GLY A 100 14.67 -21.83 -2.81
N THR A 101 14.19 -22.15 -4.02
CA THR A 101 12.78 -22.57 -4.21
C THR A 101 12.42 -23.84 -3.43
N ASP A 102 13.20 -24.91 -3.59
CA ASP A 102 12.90 -26.17 -2.90
C ASP A 102 13.31 -26.11 -1.42
N LEU A 103 14.32 -25.31 -1.07
CA LEU A 103 14.64 -25.02 0.32
C LEU A 103 13.47 -24.35 1.06
N ALA A 104 12.84 -23.36 0.43
CA ALA A 104 11.70 -22.65 1.02
C ALA A 104 10.51 -23.59 1.27
N LYS A 105 10.18 -24.46 0.31
CA LYS A 105 9.13 -25.49 0.49
C LYS A 105 9.43 -26.41 1.66
N ASN A 106 10.66 -26.94 1.71
CA ASN A 106 11.08 -27.86 2.77
C ASN A 106 11.10 -27.18 4.15
N TRP A 107 11.58 -25.94 4.21
CA TRP A 107 11.63 -25.17 5.44
C TRP A 107 10.23 -24.84 5.98
N LEU A 108 9.28 -24.43 5.12
CA LEU A 108 7.89 -24.17 5.53
C LEU A 108 7.18 -25.44 6.02
N ALA A 109 7.39 -26.58 5.36
CA ALA A 109 6.86 -27.87 5.79
C ALA A 109 7.43 -28.29 7.16
N ALA A 110 8.74 -28.11 7.35
CA ALA A 110 9.39 -28.37 8.62
C ALA A 110 8.86 -27.44 9.73
N LEU A 111 8.69 -26.14 9.44
CA LEU A 111 8.15 -25.16 10.38
C LEU A 111 6.77 -25.58 10.90
N ARG A 112 5.84 -25.95 10.01
CA ARG A 112 4.50 -26.44 10.41
C ARG A 112 4.57 -27.66 11.31
N THR A 113 5.51 -28.55 11.03
CA THR A 113 5.71 -29.78 11.81
C THR A 113 6.22 -29.46 13.22
N VAL A 114 7.27 -28.64 13.34
CA VAL A 114 7.90 -28.36 14.65
C VAL A 114 7.09 -27.41 15.53
N THR A 115 6.21 -26.59 14.93
CA THR A 115 5.32 -25.68 15.66
C THR A 115 3.97 -26.32 16.03
N ARG A 116 3.71 -27.59 15.66
CA ARG A 116 2.39 -28.23 15.78
C ARG A 116 1.82 -28.26 17.21
N PHE A 117 2.66 -28.47 18.21
CA PHE A 117 2.24 -28.66 19.61
C PHE A 117 2.77 -27.60 20.57
N GLY A 118 3.52 -26.60 20.08
CA GLY A 118 3.97 -25.46 20.86
C GLY A 118 2.98 -24.30 20.84
N ASP A 119 3.15 -23.38 21.78
CA ASP A 119 2.56 -22.05 21.72
C ASP A 119 3.27 -21.26 20.62
N VAL A 120 2.51 -20.66 19.72
CA VAL A 120 3.04 -19.76 18.69
C VAL A 120 2.49 -18.39 18.98
N GLU A 121 3.36 -17.40 19.14
CA GLU A 121 3.01 -16.00 19.33
C GLU A 121 3.50 -15.20 18.13
N VAL A 122 2.63 -14.35 17.58
CA VAL A 122 2.98 -13.52 16.43
C VAL A 122 3.64 -12.20 16.84
N MET A 123 4.61 -11.72 16.05
CA MET A 123 5.14 -10.36 16.16
C MET A 123 4.32 -9.39 15.30
N PRO A 124 4.39 -8.06 15.56
CA PRO A 124 3.96 -7.08 14.55
C PRO A 124 4.59 -7.40 13.20
N TYR A 125 3.82 -7.25 12.10
CA TYR A 125 4.31 -7.57 10.76
C TYR A 125 5.69 -6.95 10.49
N ALA A 126 6.64 -7.74 9.98
CA ALA A 126 8.02 -7.36 9.71
C ALA A 126 8.85 -7.00 10.96
N ASN A 127 8.47 -7.53 12.13
CA ASN A 127 9.06 -7.19 13.43
C ASN A 127 9.23 -5.67 13.56
N ALA A 128 8.17 -4.93 13.18
CA ALA A 128 8.16 -3.49 13.24
C ALA A 128 8.31 -3.03 14.69
N ASP A 129 9.12 -1.98 14.93
CA ASP A 129 9.41 -1.48 16.28
C ASP A 129 8.14 -1.06 17.02
N ALA A 130 7.68 -1.95 17.89
CA ALA A 130 6.46 -1.80 18.66
C ALA A 130 6.56 -0.64 19.65
N VAL A 131 7.74 -0.35 20.21
CA VAL A 131 7.93 0.74 21.19
C VAL A 131 7.82 2.09 20.51
N PHE A 132 8.41 2.23 19.32
CA PHE A 132 8.24 3.42 18.50
C PHE A 132 6.77 3.58 18.05
N LEU A 133 6.18 2.54 17.46
CA LEU A 133 4.83 2.59 16.91
C LEU A 133 3.75 2.78 17.98
N LYS A 134 3.93 2.26 19.21
CA LYS A 134 3.00 2.49 20.33
C LYS A 134 2.88 3.98 20.67
N ARG A 135 3.97 4.73 20.57
CA ARG A 135 4.00 6.19 20.80
C ARG A 135 3.53 6.98 19.58
N PHE A 136 3.92 6.55 18.38
CA PHE A 136 3.76 7.32 17.16
C PHE A 136 2.47 7.02 16.38
N ALA A 137 2.07 5.74 16.30
CA ALA A 137 0.93 5.28 15.51
C ALA A 137 0.25 4.03 16.13
N PRO A 138 -0.34 4.14 17.34
CA PRO A 138 -0.88 2.99 18.07
C PRO A 138 -2.02 2.26 17.35
N SER A 139 -2.79 2.94 16.49
CA SER A 139 -3.79 2.29 15.62
C SER A 139 -3.15 1.40 14.55
N GLU A 140 -2.02 1.83 13.98
CA GLU A 140 -1.30 1.05 12.98
C GLU A 140 -0.61 -0.14 13.62
N LEU A 141 -0.03 0.02 14.82
CA LEU A 141 0.52 -1.12 15.56
C LEU A 141 -0.52 -2.22 15.76
N ARG A 142 -1.73 -1.87 16.24
CA ARG A 142 -2.83 -2.83 16.40
C ARG A 142 -3.21 -3.50 15.08
N PHE A 143 -3.25 -2.73 14.00
CA PHE A 143 -3.54 -3.27 12.67
C PHE A 143 -2.44 -4.24 12.20
N TYR A 144 -1.16 -3.89 12.34
CA TYR A 144 -0.03 -4.75 11.97
C TYR A 144 -0.02 -6.05 12.76
N CYS A 145 -0.35 -6.01 14.05
CA CYS A 145 -0.49 -7.20 14.88
C CYS A 145 -1.63 -8.11 14.39
N SER A 146 -2.82 -7.54 14.17
CA SER A 146 -3.99 -8.31 13.75
C SER A 146 -3.85 -8.89 12.34
N ALA A 147 -3.29 -8.13 11.40
CA ALA A 147 -3.03 -8.57 10.04
C ALA A 147 -1.95 -9.67 10.00
N ALA A 148 -0.86 -9.50 10.76
CA ALA A 148 0.17 -10.52 10.91
C ALA A 148 -0.40 -11.82 11.49
N GLN A 149 -1.20 -11.72 12.57
CA GLN A 149 -1.84 -12.89 13.17
C GLN A 149 -2.68 -13.65 12.14
N SER A 150 -3.58 -12.96 11.44
CA SER A 150 -4.49 -13.59 10.47
C SER A 150 -3.71 -14.32 9.36
N LYS A 151 -2.62 -13.72 8.88
CA LYS A 151 -1.75 -14.34 7.88
C LYS A 151 -0.97 -15.53 8.41
N LEU A 152 -0.42 -15.44 9.62
CA LEU A 152 0.37 -16.51 10.20
C LEU A 152 -0.50 -17.72 10.57
N GLU A 153 -1.72 -17.49 11.05
CA GLU A 153 -2.71 -18.56 11.28
C GLU A 153 -3.03 -19.32 9.99
N LEU A 154 -3.20 -18.58 8.88
CA LEU A 154 -3.40 -19.19 7.56
C LEU A 154 -2.16 -19.97 7.10
N ALA A 155 -0.96 -19.42 7.31
CA ALA A 155 0.29 -20.06 6.88
C ALA A 155 0.63 -21.33 7.68
N LEU A 156 0.29 -21.37 8.97
CA LEU A 156 0.50 -22.51 9.87
C LEU A 156 -0.70 -23.46 9.94
N GLU A 157 -1.83 -23.09 9.36
CA GLU A 157 -3.08 -23.86 9.35
C GLU A 157 -3.60 -24.14 10.78
N ARG A 158 -3.40 -23.20 11.71
CA ARG A 158 -3.83 -23.30 13.11
C ARG A 158 -3.99 -21.94 13.77
N ALA A 159 -4.76 -21.88 14.85
CA ALA A 159 -4.82 -20.73 15.73
C ALA A 159 -3.49 -20.52 16.48
N ILE A 160 -3.17 -19.27 16.75
CA ILE A 160 -1.96 -18.83 17.45
C ILE A 160 -2.30 -17.79 18.53
N LEU A 161 -1.32 -17.45 19.36
CA LEU A 161 -1.41 -16.36 20.32
C LEU A 161 -1.23 -15.01 19.59
N PRO A 162 -2.06 -14.01 19.91
CA PRO A 162 -1.93 -12.66 19.35
C PRO A 162 -0.62 -12.01 19.81
N CYS A 163 -0.24 -10.90 19.16
CA CYS A 163 0.89 -10.10 19.61
C CYS A 163 0.65 -9.62 21.05
N GLY A 164 1.53 -9.99 21.98
CA GLY A 164 1.58 -9.41 23.32
C GLY A 164 2.08 -7.96 23.34
N GLU A 165 1.90 -7.29 24.48
CA GLU A 165 2.26 -5.87 24.64
C GLU A 165 3.76 -5.57 24.53
N ASN A 166 4.61 -6.59 24.69
CA ASN A 166 6.07 -6.52 24.62
C ASN A 166 6.65 -7.40 23.51
N THR A 167 5.81 -7.86 22.58
CA THR A 167 6.20 -8.83 21.57
C THR A 167 6.79 -8.10 20.37
N GLY A 168 8.09 -8.29 20.16
CA GLY A 168 8.89 -7.54 19.19
C GLY A 168 10.17 -7.03 19.83
N THR A 169 11.24 -6.94 19.05
CA THR A 169 12.53 -6.47 19.58
C THR A 169 12.50 -4.94 19.68
N SER A 170 12.67 -4.39 20.89
CA SER A 170 12.99 -2.97 21.04
C SER A 170 14.47 -2.77 20.69
N ALA A 171 14.79 -2.57 19.43
CA ALA A 171 16.08 -2.02 19.05
C ALA A 171 15.97 -0.48 19.05
N GLN A 172 17.00 0.24 19.51
CA GLN A 172 17.09 1.68 19.27
C GLN A 172 17.27 1.90 17.76
N ILE A 173 16.15 1.97 17.05
CA ILE A 173 16.17 2.27 15.63
C ILE A 173 16.43 3.76 15.45
N SER A 174 17.42 4.10 14.61
CA SER A 174 17.62 5.47 14.16
C SER A 174 16.52 5.84 13.15
N ILE A 175 15.45 6.47 13.64
CA ILE A 175 14.36 7.00 12.83
C ILE A 175 14.54 8.51 12.74
N ASN A 176 14.74 9.03 11.52
CA ASN A 176 14.82 10.46 11.28
C ASN A 176 13.43 11.06 10.99
N GLN A 177 13.32 12.39 11.08
CA GLN A 177 12.04 13.08 10.86
C GLN A 177 11.52 12.91 9.42
N SER A 178 12.40 12.88 8.42
CA SER A 178 12.00 12.71 7.01
C SER A 178 11.30 11.37 6.75
N LEU A 179 11.75 10.29 7.39
CA LEU A 179 11.08 8.98 7.34
C LEU A 179 9.69 9.03 7.98
N VAL A 180 9.58 9.71 9.12
CA VAL A 180 8.32 9.91 9.85
C VAL A 180 7.33 10.70 9.00
N ASP A 181 7.78 11.78 8.37
CA ASP A 181 6.95 12.63 7.52
C ASP A 181 6.46 11.86 6.29
N SER A 182 7.37 11.12 5.63
CA SER A 182 7.06 10.30 4.46
C SER A 182 6.05 9.21 4.79
N TYR A 183 6.25 8.47 5.88
CA TYR A 183 5.29 7.47 6.33
C TYR A 183 3.94 8.09 6.72
N THR A 184 3.95 9.23 7.41
CA THR A 184 2.71 9.93 7.81
C THR A 184 1.90 10.35 6.60
N MET A 185 2.56 10.87 5.57
CA MET A 185 1.93 11.23 4.30
C MET A 185 1.30 9.99 3.65
N ILE A 186 2.07 8.92 3.47
CA ILE A 186 1.57 7.67 2.86
C ILE A 186 0.40 7.10 3.67
N ARG A 187 0.47 7.12 5.00
CA ARG A 187 -0.63 6.66 5.88
C ARG A 187 -1.89 7.48 5.65
N LYS A 188 -1.79 8.81 5.61
CA LYS A 188 -2.94 9.70 5.38
C LYS A 188 -3.60 9.41 4.03
N GLU A 189 -2.80 9.29 2.98
CA GLU A 189 -3.29 8.96 1.64
C GLU A 189 -3.94 7.58 1.58
N THR A 190 -3.35 6.59 2.25
CA THR A 190 -3.91 5.22 2.34
C THR A 190 -5.27 5.23 3.02
N LEU A 191 -5.39 5.92 4.16
CA LEU A 191 -6.65 6.04 4.90
C LEU A 191 -7.72 6.76 4.08
N LEU A 192 -7.32 7.79 3.33
CA LEU A 192 -8.20 8.54 2.45
C LEU A 192 -8.70 7.66 1.29
N LEU A 193 -7.82 6.94 0.60
CA LEU A 193 -8.21 5.97 -0.41
C LEU A 193 -9.16 4.89 0.13
N ASN A 194 -8.88 4.40 1.35
CA ASN A 194 -9.70 3.38 2.01
C ASN A 194 -11.15 3.82 2.26
N THR A 195 -11.44 5.13 2.20
CA THR A 195 -12.83 5.65 2.29
C THR A 195 -13.61 5.54 0.98
N ALA A 196 -12.92 5.35 -0.15
CA ALA A 196 -13.52 5.32 -1.48
C ALA A 196 -13.47 3.94 -2.14
N VAL A 197 -12.59 3.06 -1.67
CA VAL A 197 -12.42 1.70 -2.21
C VAL A 197 -13.10 0.67 -1.30
N PRO A 198 -13.39 -0.54 -1.81
CA PRO A 198 -14.01 -1.60 -1.03
C PRO A 198 -13.17 -1.96 0.20
N ALA A 199 -13.83 -2.29 1.31
CA ALA A 199 -13.16 -2.67 2.55
C ALA A 199 -12.17 -3.81 2.33
N GLY A 200 -10.99 -3.70 2.96
CA GLY A 200 -9.91 -4.67 2.84
C GLY A 200 -9.05 -4.55 1.58
N SER A 201 -9.45 -3.74 0.58
CA SER A 201 -8.70 -3.62 -0.69
C SER A 201 -7.27 -3.11 -0.52
N LEU A 202 -7.00 -2.38 0.56
CA LEU A 202 -5.69 -1.79 0.85
C LEU A 202 -4.96 -2.48 2.01
N ASP A 203 -5.54 -3.53 2.61
CA ASP A 203 -4.98 -4.12 3.84
C ASP A 203 -3.59 -4.68 3.61
N GLN A 204 -3.35 -5.34 2.46
CA GLN A 204 -2.02 -5.82 2.09
C GLN A 204 -1.02 -4.66 2.00
N PHE A 205 -1.34 -3.60 1.25
CA PHE A 205 -0.44 -2.45 1.11
C PHE A 205 -0.19 -1.77 2.46
N ARG A 206 -1.24 -1.56 3.25
CA ARG A 206 -1.15 -0.95 4.58
C ARG A 206 -0.26 -1.79 5.50
N MET A 207 -0.43 -3.11 5.52
CA MET A 207 0.36 -4.01 6.36
C MET A 207 1.85 -3.98 5.97
N GLU A 208 2.14 -3.95 4.67
CA GLU A 208 3.50 -3.85 4.13
C GLU A 208 4.23 -2.57 4.55
N LEU A 209 3.52 -1.48 4.89
CA LEU A 209 4.14 -0.26 5.44
C LEU A 209 4.86 -0.49 6.77
N ALA A 210 4.53 -1.56 7.51
CA ALA A 210 5.24 -1.92 8.74
C ALA A 210 6.73 -2.20 8.50
N LYS A 211 7.11 -2.65 7.29
CA LYS A 211 8.51 -2.91 6.91
C LYS A 211 9.42 -1.69 7.05
N VAL A 212 8.88 -0.47 6.92
CA VAL A 212 9.65 0.79 7.14
C VAL A 212 10.21 0.87 8.56
N PHE A 213 9.54 0.23 9.52
CA PHE A 213 9.92 0.20 10.93
C PHE A 213 10.55 -1.13 11.34
N ALA A 214 10.86 -2.03 10.40
CA ALA A 214 11.49 -3.30 10.70
C ALA A 214 12.82 -3.09 11.43
N VAL A 215 13.03 -3.91 12.46
CA VAL A 215 14.29 -4.02 13.20
C VAL A 215 15.35 -4.68 12.31
N GLY A 216 16.61 -4.26 12.43
CA GLY A 216 17.74 -4.85 11.69
C GLY A 216 18.03 -4.21 10.32
N LEU A 217 17.15 -3.34 9.82
CA LEU A 217 17.43 -2.55 8.60
C LEU A 217 18.49 -1.48 8.87
N SER A 218 19.52 -1.46 8.03
CA SER A 218 20.47 -0.34 7.92
C SER A 218 19.78 0.93 7.40
N LYS A 219 20.49 2.07 7.46
CA LYS A 219 19.96 3.35 6.98
C LYS A 219 19.62 3.33 5.48
N SER A 220 20.48 2.74 4.65
CA SER A 220 20.27 2.65 3.20
C SER A 220 19.11 1.72 2.84
N GLU A 221 19.03 0.55 3.47
CA GLU A 221 17.92 -0.39 3.27
C GLU A 221 16.59 0.23 3.67
N ARG A 222 16.55 0.92 4.81
CA ARG A 222 15.34 1.64 5.26
C ARG A 222 14.91 2.72 4.27
N SER A 223 15.86 3.50 3.74
CA SER A 223 15.57 4.48 2.69
C SER A 223 15.04 3.82 1.42
N ALA A 224 15.59 2.68 1.01
CA ALA A 224 15.10 1.92 -0.15
C ALA A 224 13.67 1.39 0.08
N ILE A 225 13.38 0.84 1.25
CA ILE A 225 12.04 0.38 1.64
C ILE A 225 11.06 1.56 1.65
N SER A 226 11.42 2.70 2.24
CA SER A 226 10.58 3.91 2.23
C SER A 226 10.29 4.43 0.82
N GLU A 227 11.27 4.38 -0.09
CA GLU A 227 11.04 4.74 -1.48
C GLU A 227 10.13 3.73 -2.19
N SER A 228 10.31 2.43 -1.93
CA SER A 228 9.40 1.40 -2.46
C SER A 228 7.96 1.58 -1.95
N ALA A 229 7.78 2.07 -0.72
CA ALA A 229 6.47 2.39 -0.18
C ALA A 229 5.78 3.53 -0.94
N ARG A 230 6.55 4.55 -1.33
CA ARG A 230 6.08 5.63 -2.20
C ARG A 230 5.66 5.06 -3.56
N LEU A 231 6.48 4.21 -4.18
CA LEU A 231 6.16 3.58 -5.47
C LEU A 231 4.93 2.64 -5.39
N ALA A 232 4.75 1.95 -4.27
CA ALA A 232 3.58 1.11 -4.03
C ALA A 232 2.29 1.95 -3.85
N LEU A 233 2.36 3.12 -3.18
CA LEU A 233 1.24 4.07 -3.13
C LEU A 233 0.88 4.56 -4.54
N GLU A 234 1.88 4.91 -5.35
CA GLU A 234 1.68 5.29 -6.75
C GLU A 234 1.01 4.20 -7.57
N SER A 235 1.37 2.94 -7.33
CA SER A 235 0.70 1.79 -7.94
C SER A 235 -0.75 1.66 -7.49
N THR A 236 -1.02 1.92 -6.21
CA THR A 236 -2.37 1.90 -5.65
C THR A 236 -3.26 2.96 -6.32
N TYR A 237 -2.74 4.17 -6.59
CA TYR A 237 -3.49 5.19 -7.33
C TYR A 237 -3.83 4.77 -8.76
N ARG A 238 -2.96 4.00 -9.43
CA ARG A 238 -3.25 3.50 -10.78
C ARG A 238 -4.37 2.45 -10.82
N ASN A 239 -4.76 1.90 -9.67
CA ASN A 239 -5.89 0.98 -9.60
C ASN A 239 -7.25 1.68 -9.70
N LEU A 240 -7.32 2.98 -9.39
CA LEU A 240 -8.53 3.77 -9.55
C LEU A 240 -8.14 5.15 -10.04
N MET A 241 -8.25 5.37 -11.35
CA MET A 241 -7.79 6.60 -11.98
C MET A 241 -8.70 7.06 -13.12
N VAL A 242 -8.66 8.35 -13.36
CA VAL A 242 -9.13 8.96 -14.61
C VAL A 242 -8.02 8.80 -15.64
N VAL A 243 -8.32 8.37 -16.85
CA VAL A 243 -7.31 8.27 -17.92
C VAL A 243 -7.05 9.67 -18.48
N PRO A 244 -5.79 10.15 -18.49
CA PRO A 244 -5.45 11.40 -19.17
C PRO A 244 -5.84 11.34 -20.65
N GLY A 245 -6.27 12.47 -21.22
CA GLY A 245 -6.81 12.48 -22.59
C GLY A 245 -6.56 13.79 -23.32
N LYS A 246 -6.54 13.73 -24.65
CA LYS A 246 -6.46 14.90 -25.53
C LYS A 246 -7.70 14.94 -26.41
N TYR A 247 -8.38 16.08 -26.44
CA TYR A 247 -9.65 16.26 -27.13
C TYR A 247 -9.60 17.52 -27.99
N ARG A 248 -10.30 17.49 -29.13
CA ARG A 248 -10.47 18.64 -29.99
C ARG A 248 -11.95 18.95 -30.10
N LEU A 249 -12.34 20.16 -29.71
CA LEU A 249 -13.72 20.62 -29.71
C LEU A 249 -13.93 21.62 -30.82
N THR A 250 -14.93 21.38 -31.67
CA THR A 250 -15.24 22.24 -32.83
C THR A 250 -16.63 22.88 -32.73
N SER A 251 -17.42 22.48 -31.74
CA SER A 251 -18.77 22.99 -31.50
C SER A 251 -18.91 23.70 -30.15
N GLU A 252 -19.88 24.61 -30.03
CA GLU A 252 -20.18 25.33 -28.78
C GLU A 252 -20.61 24.38 -27.66
N HIS A 253 -21.37 23.33 -27.99
CA HIS A 253 -21.76 22.28 -27.06
C HIS A 253 -21.25 20.94 -27.56
N GLU A 254 -20.43 20.27 -26.75
CA GLU A 254 -19.83 19.00 -27.13
C GLU A 254 -19.73 18.05 -25.93
N LYS A 255 -19.70 16.77 -26.23
CA LYS A 255 -19.72 15.68 -25.25
C LYS A 255 -18.35 15.01 -25.25
N VAL A 256 -17.53 15.30 -24.25
CA VAL A 256 -16.17 14.76 -24.11
C VAL A 256 -16.23 13.39 -23.44
N PRO A 257 -15.70 12.34 -24.07
CA PRO A 257 -15.79 11.01 -23.50
C PRO A 257 -14.58 10.73 -22.61
N VAL A 258 -14.78 10.73 -21.29
CA VAL A 258 -13.72 10.53 -20.27
C VAL A 258 -13.69 9.08 -19.81
N THR A 259 -12.51 8.46 -19.87
CA THR A 259 -12.34 7.06 -19.45
C THR A 259 -11.93 6.98 -17.98
N LEU A 260 -12.58 6.10 -17.23
CA LEU A 260 -12.31 5.82 -15.82
C LEU A 260 -11.94 4.35 -15.67
N ILE A 261 -10.99 4.05 -14.78
CA ILE A 261 -10.48 2.70 -14.55
C ILE A 261 -10.72 2.31 -13.11
N ASN A 262 -11.21 1.09 -12.91
CA ASN A 262 -11.25 0.41 -11.61
C ASN A 262 -10.63 -0.99 -11.73
N ASN A 263 -9.44 -1.17 -11.17
CA ASN A 263 -8.73 -2.44 -11.09
C ASN A 263 -8.97 -3.16 -9.76
N TYR A 264 -9.85 -2.68 -8.88
CA TYR A 264 -10.26 -3.42 -7.68
C TYR A 264 -11.21 -4.57 -8.03
N LEU A 265 -11.30 -5.54 -7.12
CA LEU A 265 -12.13 -6.75 -7.29
C LEU A 265 -13.62 -6.51 -7.01
N GLN A 266 -14.00 -5.32 -6.57
CA GLN A 266 -15.38 -4.95 -6.30
C GLN A 266 -15.67 -3.58 -6.96
N PRO A 267 -16.94 -3.26 -7.25
CA PRO A 267 -17.31 -1.96 -7.80
C PRO A 267 -16.95 -0.82 -6.86
N VAL A 268 -16.67 0.35 -7.44
CA VAL A 268 -16.31 1.57 -6.72
C VAL A 268 -17.25 2.69 -7.13
N THR A 269 -17.81 3.42 -6.16
CA THR A 269 -18.67 4.59 -6.41
C THR A 269 -17.95 5.87 -5.99
N VAL A 270 -17.83 6.81 -6.92
CA VAL A 270 -17.07 8.06 -6.75
C VAL A 270 -17.76 9.24 -7.41
N ASP A 271 -17.42 10.44 -6.95
CA ASP A 271 -17.70 11.69 -7.65
C ASP A 271 -16.46 12.07 -8.48
N LEU A 272 -16.67 12.75 -9.61
CA LEU A 272 -15.63 13.28 -10.48
C LEU A 272 -15.74 14.80 -10.55
N ASP A 273 -14.75 15.46 -9.97
CA ASP A 273 -14.58 16.91 -10.04
C ASP A 273 -13.67 17.30 -11.21
N LEU A 274 -14.05 18.37 -11.89
CA LEU A 274 -13.42 18.83 -13.11
C LEU A 274 -13.09 20.32 -12.99
N PHE A 275 -11.80 20.62 -12.91
CA PHE A 275 -11.28 21.97 -12.69
C PHE A 275 -10.61 22.49 -13.96
N PRO A 276 -11.30 23.30 -14.78
CA PRO A 276 -10.67 23.95 -15.92
C PRO A 276 -9.68 25.01 -15.43
N LEU A 277 -8.44 24.98 -15.94
CA LEU A 277 -7.39 25.93 -15.55
C LEU A 277 -7.59 27.34 -16.12
N ASN A 278 -8.62 27.55 -16.96
CA ASN A 278 -9.02 28.86 -17.45
C ASN A 278 -10.52 28.90 -17.78
N SER A 279 -11.04 30.10 -18.07
CA SER A 279 -12.47 30.37 -18.26
C SER A 279 -12.99 30.14 -19.70
N ARG A 280 -12.22 29.50 -20.60
CA ARG A 280 -12.63 29.31 -22.00
C ARG A 280 -13.69 28.23 -22.19
N ILE A 281 -13.96 27.44 -21.16
CA ILE A 281 -15.05 26.46 -21.15
C ILE A 281 -15.86 26.55 -19.87
N ARG A 282 -17.09 26.02 -19.93
CA ARG A 282 -17.88 25.64 -18.78
C ARG A 282 -18.04 24.13 -18.78
N ILE A 283 -17.70 23.51 -17.65
CA ILE A 283 -17.78 22.07 -17.43
C ILE A 283 -18.37 21.84 -16.03
N SER A 284 -19.07 20.74 -15.84
CA SER A 284 -19.74 20.42 -14.57
C SER A 284 -19.24 19.09 -14.01
N ASN A 285 -19.09 19.04 -12.69
CA ASN A 285 -18.73 17.83 -11.96
C ASN A 285 -19.82 16.77 -12.13
N ILE A 286 -19.42 15.50 -12.07
CA ILE A 286 -20.32 14.36 -12.24
C ILE A 286 -20.33 13.57 -10.94
N LYS A 287 -21.52 13.26 -10.42
CA LYS A 287 -21.67 12.59 -9.13
C LYS A 287 -22.15 11.15 -9.27
N ASN A 288 -21.91 10.34 -8.24
CA ASN A 288 -22.40 8.98 -8.08
C ASN A 288 -22.04 8.05 -9.25
N ILE A 289 -20.80 8.17 -9.76
CA ILE A 289 -20.31 7.31 -10.82
C ILE A 289 -19.93 5.97 -10.21
N THR A 290 -20.61 4.91 -10.65
CA THR A 290 -20.26 3.53 -10.24
C THR A 290 -19.44 2.87 -11.34
N ILE A 291 -18.20 2.52 -11.00
CA ILE A 291 -17.25 1.84 -11.88
C ILE A 291 -17.20 0.36 -11.48
N PRO A 292 -17.64 -0.58 -12.35
CA PRO A 292 -17.63 -2.01 -12.03
C PRO A 292 -16.23 -2.54 -11.68
N ALA A 293 -16.19 -3.68 -10.98
CA ALA A 293 -14.95 -4.38 -10.67
C ALA A 293 -14.14 -4.70 -11.93
N LYS A 294 -12.80 -4.59 -11.85
CA LYS A 294 -11.86 -4.94 -12.93
C LYS A 294 -12.28 -4.40 -14.32
N SER A 295 -12.77 -3.17 -14.37
CA SER A 295 -13.35 -2.59 -15.57
C SER A 295 -12.76 -1.25 -15.95
N LYS A 296 -12.98 -0.88 -17.21
CA LYS A 296 -12.76 0.46 -17.74
C LYS A 296 -14.06 0.94 -18.34
N ILE A 297 -14.56 2.09 -17.91
CA ILE A 297 -15.80 2.66 -18.43
C ILE A 297 -15.52 4.01 -19.05
N GLN A 298 -16.35 4.39 -20.02
CA GLN A 298 -16.31 5.72 -20.61
C GLN A 298 -17.58 6.47 -20.22
N ILE A 299 -17.40 7.61 -19.56
CA ILE A 299 -18.50 8.51 -19.22
C ILE A 299 -18.48 9.71 -20.15
N THR A 300 -19.65 10.30 -20.37
CA THR A 300 -19.78 11.46 -21.24
C THR A 300 -19.88 12.73 -20.41
N VAL A 301 -18.94 13.65 -20.62
CA VAL A 301 -18.87 14.92 -19.92
C VAL A 301 -19.35 16.04 -20.86
N PRO A 302 -20.46 16.73 -20.56
CA PRO A 302 -20.90 17.86 -21.35
C PRO A 302 -19.99 19.06 -21.13
N VAL A 303 -19.49 19.65 -22.22
CA VAL A 303 -18.63 20.83 -22.22
C VAL A 303 -19.29 21.90 -23.06
N THR A 304 -19.34 23.13 -22.52
CA THR A 304 -19.74 24.32 -23.28
C THR A 304 -18.50 25.18 -23.53
N VAL A 305 -18.20 25.44 -24.80
CA VAL A 305 -17.06 26.24 -25.22
C VAL A 305 -17.45 27.72 -25.27
N ILE A 306 -16.67 28.54 -24.58
CA ILE A 306 -16.89 29.99 -24.48
C ILE A 306 -15.95 30.74 -25.44
N ALA A 307 -14.70 30.26 -25.61
CA ALA A 307 -13.73 30.87 -26.50
C ALA A 307 -12.74 29.84 -27.07
N SER A 308 -12.22 30.11 -28.28
CA SER A 308 -11.18 29.29 -28.92
C SER A 308 -9.85 29.33 -28.18
N GLY A 309 -9.00 28.32 -28.38
CA GLY A 309 -7.69 28.19 -27.75
C GLY A 309 -7.51 26.85 -27.03
N SER A 310 -6.47 26.74 -26.20
CA SER A 310 -6.20 25.53 -25.42
C SER A 310 -6.64 25.67 -23.96
N VAL A 311 -7.15 24.58 -23.40
CA VAL A 311 -7.56 24.47 -22.00
C VAL A 311 -7.09 23.13 -21.46
N GLU A 312 -6.54 23.14 -20.26
CA GLU A 312 -6.31 21.93 -19.48
C GLU A 312 -7.36 21.87 -18.38
N VAL A 313 -7.97 20.69 -18.23
CA VAL A 313 -8.93 20.40 -17.17
C VAL A 313 -8.33 19.34 -16.27
N LEU A 314 -8.17 19.67 -14.99
CA LEU A 314 -7.76 18.70 -13.99
C LEU A 314 -8.97 17.90 -13.53
N ALA A 315 -8.92 16.60 -13.71
CA ALA A 315 -9.94 15.66 -13.29
C ALA A 315 -9.49 14.94 -12.02
N GLN A 316 -10.31 15.00 -10.96
CA GLN A 316 -10.00 14.47 -9.64
C GLN A 316 -11.20 13.71 -9.07
N PHE A 317 -10.97 12.56 -8.45
CA PHE A 317 -12.03 11.85 -7.76
C PHE A 317 -12.31 12.44 -6.37
N LYS A 318 -13.59 12.39 -5.98
CA LYS A 318 -14.08 12.66 -4.62
C LYS A 318 -14.79 11.45 -4.06
N ASN A 319 -14.62 11.22 -2.76
CA ASN A 319 -15.34 10.17 -2.04
C ASN A 319 -16.77 10.66 -1.70
N SER A 320 -17.58 9.78 -1.12
CA SER A 320 -18.96 10.10 -0.68
C SER A 320 -19.04 11.22 0.37
N LYS A 321 -17.91 11.58 1.01
CA LYS A 321 -17.79 12.68 1.98
C LYS A 321 -17.32 13.98 1.32
N GLY A 322 -17.15 14.02 0.01
CA GLY A 322 -16.70 15.19 -0.75
C GLY A 322 -15.21 15.48 -0.66
N VAL A 323 -14.41 14.56 -0.11
CA VAL A 323 -12.94 14.72 0.02
C VAL A 323 -12.27 14.20 -1.25
N GLU A 324 -11.40 15.03 -1.83
CA GLU A 324 -10.60 14.68 -3.02
C GLU A 324 -9.54 13.65 -2.65
N PHE A 325 -9.34 12.66 -3.51
CA PHE A 325 -8.34 11.62 -3.29
C PHE A 325 -7.76 11.11 -4.60
N GLY A 326 -6.55 10.55 -4.56
CA GLY A 326 -5.87 10.07 -5.75
C GLY A 326 -5.13 11.18 -6.50
N LYS A 327 -4.59 10.84 -7.66
CA LYS A 327 -3.87 11.82 -8.50
C LYS A 327 -4.79 12.53 -9.48
N SER A 328 -4.58 13.83 -9.62
CA SER A 328 -5.24 14.62 -10.66
C SER A 328 -4.78 14.14 -12.04
N SER A 329 -5.74 14.00 -12.95
CA SER A 329 -5.47 13.59 -14.32
C SER A 329 -5.77 14.75 -15.28
N ALA A 330 -4.84 15.03 -16.18
CA ALA A 330 -4.99 16.11 -17.14
C ALA A 330 -5.82 15.70 -18.36
N LEU A 331 -6.85 16.48 -18.66
CA LEU A 331 -7.60 16.42 -19.91
C LEU A 331 -7.26 17.68 -20.72
N SER A 332 -6.50 17.51 -21.81
CA SER A 332 -6.08 18.62 -22.67
C SER A 332 -7.10 18.83 -23.79
N LEU A 333 -7.78 19.98 -23.80
CA LEU A 333 -8.80 20.35 -24.77
C LEU A 333 -8.27 21.44 -25.70
N ASN A 334 -8.39 21.22 -27.01
CA ASN A 334 -8.09 22.22 -28.03
C ASN A 334 -9.38 22.68 -28.71
N LEU A 335 -9.68 23.97 -28.62
CA LEU A 335 -10.97 24.55 -28.94
C LEU A 335 -10.87 25.37 -30.22
N SER A 336 -11.63 24.98 -31.23
CA SER A 336 -11.68 25.63 -32.54
C SER A 336 -13.12 25.97 -32.92
N VAL A 337 -13.83 26.63 -32.02
CA VAL A 337 -15.24 26.99 -32.21
C VAL A 337 -15.33 28.32 -32.93
N ILE A 338 -15.98 28.33 -34.08
CA ILE A 338 -16.33 29.55 -34.80
C ILE A 338 -17.74 29.94 -34.33
N SER A 339 -17.88 31.13 -33.75
CA SER A 339 -19.18 31.60 -33.29
C SER A 339 -20.19 31.67 -34.46
N PRO A 340 -21.41 31.13 -34.33
CA PRO A 340 -22.45 31.23 -35.36
C PRO A 340 -22.75 32.68 -35.76
N ARG A 341 -22.61 33.61 -34.81
CA ARG A 341 -22.79 35.06 -35.06
C ARG A 341 -21.74 35.56 -36.04
N VAL A 342 -20.48 35.19 -35.84
CA VAL A 342 -19.36 35.58 -36.72
C VAL A 342 -19.60 35.00 -38.11
N THR A 343 -20.01 33.74 -38.22
CA THR A 343 -20.36 33.12 -39.51
C THR A 343 -21.45 33.90 -40.23
N TRP A 344 -22.50 34.32 -39.53
CA TRP A 344 -23.58 35.12 -40.12
C TRP A 344 -23.14 36.52 -40.54
N PHE A 345 -22.30 37.17 -39.73
CA PHE A 345 -21.71 38.46 -40.07
C PHE A 345 -20.80 38.37 -41.30
N THR A 346 -19.92 37.38 -41.36
CA THR A 346 -19.01 37.19 -42.49
C THR A 346 -19.77 36.82 -43.77
N THR A 347 -20.76 35.93 -43.66
CA THR A 347 -21.61 35.53 -44.80
C THR A 347 -22.45 36.69 -45.30
N GLY A 348 -23.11 37.42 -44.40
CA GLY A 348 -23.91 38.61 -44.75
C GLY A 348 -23.06 39.72 -45.37
N SER A 349 -21.88 39.98 -44.82
CA SER A 349 -20.91 40.94 -45.39
C SER A 349 -20.45 40.50 -46.78
N GLY A 350 -20.16 39.20 -46.97
CA GLY A 350 -19.81 38.64 -48.27
C GLY A 350 -20.92 38.83 -49.32
N ILE A 351 -22.17 38.59 -48.94
CA ILE A 351 -23.34 38.83 -49.81
C ILE A 351 -23.46 40.31 -50.17
N LEU A 352 -23.34 41.20 -49.17
CA LEU A 352 -23.40 42.66 -49.40
C LEU A 352 -22.28 43.15 -50.32
N LEU A 353 -21.06 42.62 -50.18
CA LEU A 353 -19.94 42.93 -51.06
C LEU A 353 -20.19 42.48 -52.50
N LEU A 354 -20.74 41.29 -52.71
CA LEU A 354 -21.12 40.80 -54.04
C LEU A 354 -22.22 41.67 -54.66
N LEU A 355 -23.26 42.03 -53.90
CA LEU A 355 -24.30 42.94 -54.37
C LEU A 355 -23.75 44.33 -54.72
N GLY A 356 -22.85 44.87 -53.89
CA GLY A 356 -22.17 46.14 -54.18
C GLY A 356 -21.32 46.08 -55.46
N ALA A 357 -20.59 44.99 -55.68
CA ALA A 357 -19.78 44.78 -56.88
C ALA A 357 -20.64 44.67 -58.15
N THR A 358 -21.75 43.92 -58.10
CA THR A 358 -22.69 43.82 -59.23
C THR A 358 -23.32 45.18 -59.55
N ALA A 359 -23.76 45.93 -58.54
CA ALA A 359 -24.31 47.28 -58.72
C ALA A 359 -23.29 48.26 -59.32
N GLN A 360 -22.03 48.23 -58.88
CA GLN A 360 -20.95 49.02 -59.49
C GLN A 360 -20.69 48.62 -60.93
N SER A 361 -20.67 47.32 -61.25
CA SER A 361 -20.46 46.82 -62.60
C SER A 361 -21.57 47.29 -63.56
N VAL A 362 -22.84 47.16 -63.16
CA VAL A 362 -23.99 47.65 -63.93
C VAL A 362 -23.92 49.18 -64.12
N ARG A 363 -23.56 49.93 -63.07
CA ARG A 363 -23.40 51.39 -63.14
C ARG A 363 -22.26 51.80 -64.09
N ARG A 364 -21.14 51.05 -64.12
CA ARG A 364 -20.02 51.27 -65.05
C ARG A 364 -20.44 51.04 -66.49
N ILE A 365 -21.16 49.95 -66.78
CA ILE A 365 -21.66 49.63 -68.13
C ILE A 365 -22.66 50.69 -68.62
N LYS A 366 -23.57 51.16 -67.75
CA LYS A 366 -24.48 52.27 -68.09
C LYS A 366 -23.76 53.58 -68.38
N LYS A 367 -22.64 53.87 -67.70
CA LYS A 367 -21.84 55.08 -67.92
C LYS A 367 -20.99 55.05 -69.19
N SER A 368 -20.64 53.87 -69.73
CA SER A 368 -19.88 53.79 -71.00
C SER A 368 -20.77 53.71 -72.25
N ARG A 369 -22.10 53.72 -72.07
CA ARG A 369 -23.11 53.75 -73.15
C ARG A 369 -23.74 55.13 -73.35
N LYS A 370 -23.30 56.13 -72.60
CA LYS A 370 -23.42 57.56 -72.92
C LYS A 370 -22.05 58.02 -73.39
#